data_AF-A0A939ITH9-F1
#
_entry.id   AF-A0A939ITH9-F1
#
_cell.length_a   1.000
_cell.length_b   1.000
_cell.length_c   1.000
_cell.angle_alpha   90.00
_cell.angle_beta   90.00
_cell.angle_gamma   90.00
#
_symmetry.space_group_name_H-M   'P 1'
#
loop_
_entity.id
_entity.type
_entity.pdbx_description
1 polymer ?
#
loop_
_entity_poly.entity_id
_entity_poly.type
_entity_poly.pdbx_seq_one_letter_code
_entity_poly.pdbx_strand_id
1 'polypeptide(L)'
;MTSRRTFLKAGAGVAVLGGAWLAKPQDNAGAIEPYFQGLSSALDSADITHPSLLIDLDKLDHNLSRLNAFFSRQPEKTYRMVVKSLPSPDLLDYIAKRTQSHAYMVFHLPF
;
A
#
# COMPACT_ATOMS: atom_id res chain seq x y z
N MET A 1 49.59 32.92 1.78
CA MET A 1 49.24 33.21 3.19
C MET A 1 47.75 32.94 3.40
N THR A 2 47.40 31.84 4.06
CA THR A 2 46.00 31.47 4.29
C THR A 2 45.42 32.37 5.39
N SER A 3 44.40 33.17 5.05
CA SER A 3 43.78 34.11 5.99
C SER A 3 42.98 33.36 7.06
N ARG A 4 43.12 33.75 8.33
CA ARG A 4 42.37 33.19 9.48
C ARG A 4 40.85 33.19 9.23
N ARG A 5 40.34 34.15 8.47
CA ARG A 5 38.93 34.25 8.08
C ARG A 5 38.51 33.14 7.12
N THR A 6 39.39 32.73 6.21
CA THR A 6 39.14 31.62 5.29
C THR A 6 39.12 30.29 6.03
N PHE A 7 40.03 30.11 7.01
CA PHE A 7 40.06 28.94 7.87
C PHE A 7 38.81 28.83 8.76
N LEU A 8 38.38 29.93 9.38
CA LEU A 8 37.16 29.98 10.22
C LEU A 8 35.88 29.69 9.40
N LYS A 9 35.76 30.25 8.19
CA LYS A 9 34.61 29.98 7.31
C LYS A 9 34.57 28.53 6.83
N ALA A 10 35.73 27.96 6.47
CA ALA A 10 35.83 26.55 6.08
C ALA A 10 35.48 25.62 7.26
N GLY A 11 36.01 25.91 8.47
CA GLY A 11 35.71 25.13 9.67
C GLY A 11 34.24 25.19 10.08
N ALA A 12 33.61 26.37 10.02
CA ALA A 12 32.19 26.53 10.31
C ALA A 12 31.29 25.77 9.30
N GLY A 13 31.62 25.81 8.01
CA GLY A 13 30.87 25.08 6.98
C GLY A 13 30.95 23.56 7.16
N VAL A 14 32.13 23.02 7.47
CA VAL A 14 32.32 21.59 7.72
C VAL A 14 31.59 21.14 8.99
N ALA A 15 31.62 21.94 10.07
CA ALA A 15 30.94 21.61 11.32
C ALA A 15 29.41 21.57 11.17
N VAL A 16 28.83 22.49 10.41
CA VAL A 16 27.37 22.52 10.14
C VAL A 16 26.94 21.32 9.29
N LEU A 17 27.68 21.00 8.23
CA LEU A 17 27.35 19.86 7.37
C LEU A 17 27.57 18.51 8.08
N GLY A 18 28.64 18.38 8.87
CA GLY A 18 28.90 17.18 9.68
C GLY A 18 27.89 16.99 10.81
N GLY A 19 27.49 18.08 11.49
CA GLY A 19 26.47 18.05 12.52
C GLY A 19 25.08 17.68 11.99
N ALA A 20 24.70 18.18 10.81
CA ALA A 20 23.45 17.81 10.15
C ALA A 20 23.40 16.33 9.75
N TRP A 21 24.53 15.75 9.34
CA TRP A 21 24.63 14.31 9.04
C TRP A 21 24.48 13.44 10.29
N LEU A 22 25.04 13.87 11.43
CA LEU A 22 24.85 13.19 12.72
C LEU A 22 23.40 13.26 13.24
N ALA A 23 22.69 14.35 12.92
CA ALA A 23 21.30 14.55 13.32
C ALA A 23 20.29 13.86 12.37
N LYS A 24 20.75 13.25 11.27
CA LYS A 24 19.87 12.52 10.35
C LYS A 24 19.30 11.30 11.09
N PRO A 25 17.96 11.20 11.24
CA PRO A 25 17.35 10.03 11.88
C PRO A 25 17.70 8.78 11.09
N GLN A 26 18.06 7.71 11.81
CA GLN A 26 18.29 6.41 11.20
C GLN A 26 16.97 5.88 10.65
N ASP A 27 17.03 5.36 9.43
CA ASP A 27 15.87 4.74 8.80
C ASP A 27 15.65 3.39 9.48
N ASN A 28 14.70 3.36 10.42
CA ASN A 28 14.35 2.16 11.19
C ASN A 28 13.37 1.26 10.42
N ALA A 29 13.40 1.30 9.09
CA ALA A 29 12.72 0.31 8.29
C ALA A 29 13.32 -1.05 8.67
N GLY A 30 12.54 -1.88 9.37
CA GLY A 30 12.93 -3.25 9.70
C GLY A 30 13.26 -4.05 8.44
N ALA A 31 13.73 -5.29 8.61
CA ALA A 31 13.97 -6.17 7.46
C ALA A 31 12.71 -6.22 6.58
N ILE A 32 12.87 -5.85 5.31
CA ILE A 32 11.77 -5.86 4.34
C ILE A 32 11.31 -7.30 4.18
N GLU A 33 10.05 -7.58 4.49
CA GLU A 33 9.52 -8.94 4.33
C GLU A 33 9.62 -9.37 2.85
N PRO A 34 9.90 -10.66 2.56
CA PRO A 34 10.04 -11.15 1.19
C PRO A 34 8.86 -10.81 0.27
N TYR A 35 7.66 -10.73 0.84
CA TYR A 35 6.45 -10.28 0.14
C TYR A 35 6.60 -8.87 -0.46
N PHE A 36 7.03 -7.90 0.34
CA PHE A 36 7.19 -6.52 -0.13
C PHE A 36 8.41 -6.34 -1.04
N GLN A 37 9.44 -7.18 -0.88
CA GLN A 37 10.58 -7.20 -1.81
C GLN A 37 10.14 -7.67 -3.21
N GLY A 38 9.30 -8.69 -3.29
CA GLY A 38 8.69 -9.14 -4.55
C GLY A 38 7.84 -8.06 -5.19
N LEU A 39 7.03 -7.36 -4.40
CA LEU A 39 6.21 -6.25 -4.88
C LEU A 39 7.05 -5.09 -5.42
N SER A 40 8.10 -4.68 -4.70
CA SER A 40 9.02 -3.63 -5.17
C SER A 40 9.65 -4.01 -6.52
N SER A 41 10.13 -5.26 -6.63
CA SER A 41 10.75 -5.76 -7.87
C SER A 41 9.77 -5.76 -9.05
N ALA A 42 8.49 -6.06 -8.79
CA ALA A 42 7.45 -6.02 -9.82
C ALA A 42 7.13 -4.59 -10.28
N LEU A 43 7.09 -3.62 -9.35
CA LEU A 43 6.91 -2.20 -9.67
C LEU A 43 8.09 -1.65 -10.48
N ASP A 44 9.32 -1.98 -10.07
CA ASP A 44 10.55 -1.58 -10.77
C ASP A 44 10.57 -2.15 -12.20
N SER A 45 10.21 -3.43 -12.36
CA SER A 45 10.14 -4.09 -13.67
C SER A 45 9.06 -3.51 -14.59
N ALA A 46 8.02 -2.92 -14.02
CA ALA A 46 6.92 -2.27 -14.73
C ALA A 46 7.16 -0.76 -14.97
N ASP A 47 8.31 -0.21 -14.56
CA ASP A 47 8.64 1.22 -14.62
C ASP A 47 7.64 2.12 -13.89
N ILE A 48 7.01 1.59 -12.83
CA ILE A 48 6.06 2.34 -11.99
C ILE A 48 6.83 3.06 -10.89
N THR A 49 7.18 4.31 -11.15
CA THR A 49 8.00 5.15 -10.26
C THR A 49 7.22 6.28 -9.57
N HIS A 50 5.92 6.40 -9.88
CA HIS A 50 5.02 7.42 -9.32
C HIS A 50 4.08 6.81 -8.26
N PRO A 51 3.52 7.63 -7.33
CA PRO A 51 2.55 7.15 -6.35
C PRO A 51 1.40 6.42 -7.02
N SER A 52 1.22 5.15 -6.65
CA SER A 52 0.28 4.23 -7.30
C SER A 52 -0.46 3.40 -6.26
N LEU A 53 -1.72 3.04 -6.56
CA LEU A 53 -2.49 2.08 -5.77
C LEU A 53 -2.36 0.71 -6.43
N LEU A 54 -1.90 -0.29 -5.67
CA LEU A 54 -1.79 -1.66 -6.12
C LEU A 54 -2.75 -2.56 -5.34
N ILE A 55 -3.41 -3.46 -6.06
CA ILE A 55 -4.32 -4.47 -5.50
C ILE A 55 -3.76 -5.86 -5.83
N ASP A 56 -3.44 -6.63 -4.80
CA ASP A 56 -3.03 -8.04 -4.94
C ASP A 56 -4.28 -8.90 -5.11
N LEU A 57 -4.54 -9.34 -6.35
CA LEU A 57 -5.68 -10.17 -6.69
C LEU A 57 -5.55 -11.61 -6.19
N ASP A 58 -4.35 -12.13 -5.97
CA ASP A 58 -4.14 -13.49 -5.47
C ASP A 58 -4.53 -13.58 -4.00
N LYS A 59 -4.13 -12.58 -3.20
CA LYS A 59 -4.59 -12.46 -1.80
C LYS A 59 -6.08 -12.20 -1.71
N LEU A 60 -6.63 -11.37 -2.61
CA LEU A 60 -8.06 -11.16 -2.69
C LEU A 60 -8.79 -12.48 -2.96
N ASP A 61 -8.38 -13.22 -3.99
CA ASP A 61 -8.97 -14.51 -4.35
C ASP A 61 -8.89 -15.54 -3.23
N HIS A 62 -7.75 -15.60 -2.52
CA HIS A 62 -7.62 -16.43 -1.33
C HIS A 62 -8.70 -16.10 -0.30
N ASN A 63 -8.89 -14.82 0.01
CA ASN A 63 -9.92 -14.38 0.96
C ASN A 63 -11.34 -14.69 0.45
N LEU A 64 -11.62 -14.48 -0.84
CA LEU A 64 -12.92 -14.80 -1.44
C LEU A 64 -13.21 -16.30 -1.41
N SER A 65 -12.21 -17.16 -1.61
CA SER A 65 -12.37 -18.61 -1.47
C SER A 65 -12.78 -19.03 -0.05
N ARG A 66 -12.16 -18.39 0.97
CA ARG A 66 -12.48 -18.62 2.38
C ARG A 66 -13.88 -18.12 2.72
N LEU A 67 -14.27 -16.99 2.16
CA LEU A 67 -15.60 -16.43 2.26
C LEU A 67 -16.64 -17.40 1.66
N ASN A 68 -16.40 -17.89 0.44
CA ASN A 68 -17.28 -18.86 -0.21
C ASN A 68 -17.42 -20.14 0.63
N ALA A 69 -16.31 -20.70 1.12
CA ALA A 69 -16.32 -21.88 1.98
C ALA A 69 -17.09 -21.66 3.31
N PHE A 70 -17.12 -20.42 3.82
CA PHE A 70 -17.96 -20.07 4.95
C PHE A 70 -19.45 -20.10 4.59
N PHE A 71 -19.85 -19.43 3.50
CA PHE A 71 -21.26 -19.36 3.09
C PHE A 71 -21.81 -20.69 2.54
N SER A 72 -20.98 -21.54 1.92
CA SER A 72 -21.38 -22.90 1.54
C SER A 72 -21.83 -23.75 2.73
N ARG A 73 -21.38 -23.43 3.95
CA ARG A 73 -21.80 -24.09 5.20
C ARG A 73 -22.97 -23.39 5.90
N GLN A 74 -23.48 -22.29 5.34
CA GLN A 74 -24.53 -21.45 5.91
C GLN A 74 -25.54 -21.08 4.79
N PRO A 75 -26.23 -22.06 4.18
CA PRO A 75 -27.08 -21.84 3.01
C PRO A 75 -28.24 -20.87 3.25
N GLU A 76 -28.61 -20.63 4.51
CA GLU A 76 -29.63 -19.65 4.92
C GLU A 76 -29.13 -18.20 4.89
N LYS A 77 -27.83 -17.97 4.76
CA LYS A 77 -27.23 -16.62 4.76
C LYS A 77 -26.83 -16.20 3.35
N THR A 78 -27.12 -14.94 3.04
CA THR A 78 -26.68 -14.31 1.78
C THR A 78 -25.47 -13.40 2.05
N TYR A 79 -24.37 -13.61 1.32
CA TYR A 79 -23.27 -12.67 1.31
C TYR A 79 -23.69 -11.36 0.62
N ARG A 80 -23.78 -10.26 1.38
CA ARG A 80 -24.07 -8.93 0.86
C ARG A 80 -22.81 -8.07 0.80
N MET A 81 -22.47 -7.58 -0.39
CA MET A 81 -21.26 -6.79 -0.61
C MET A 81 -21.48 -5.31 -0.33
N VAL A 82 -20.72 -4.73 0.60
CA VAL A 82 -20.83 -3.33 0.98
C VAL A 82 -20.06 -2.45 -0.01
N VAL A 83 -20.78 -1.65 -0.80
CA VAL A 83 -20.18 -0.90 -1.92
C VAL A 83 -19.45 0.38 -1.49
N LYS A 84 -19.78 0.96 -0.33
CA LYS A 84 -19.28 2.28 0.09
C LYS A 84 -17.75 2.38 0.25
N SER A 85 -17.08 1.26 0.52
CA SER A 85 -15.63 1.22 0.73
C SER A 85 -14.84 0.84 -0.53
N LEU A 86 -15.51 0.43 -1.61
CA LEU A 86 -14.87 -0.08 -2.81
C LEU A 86 -15.47 0.61 -4.05
N PRO A 87 -15.12 1.88 -4.32
CA PRO A 87 -15.67 2.66 -5.43
C PRO A 87 -15.03 2.28 -6.77
N SER A 88 -14.97 0.98 -7.08
CA SER A 88 -14.47 0.44 -8.35
C SER A 88 -15.48 -0.56 -8.89
N PRO A 89 -16.29 -0.19 -9.90
CA PRO A 89 -17.27 -1.09 -10.52
C PRO A 89 -16.65 -2.38 -11.03
N ASP A 90 -15.49 -2.30 -11.70
CA ASP A 90 -14.80 -3.48 -12.24
C ASP A 90 -14.37 -4.45 -11.14
N LEU A 91 -13.91 -3.94 -10.00
CA LEU A 91 -13.53 -4.77 -8.87
C LEU A 91 -14.74 -5.34 -8.13
N LEU A 92 -15.84 -4.60 -8.03
CA LEU A 92 -17.11 -5.11 -7.52
C LEU A 92 -17.61 -6.26 -8.40
N ASP A 93 -17.57 -6.10 -9.73
CA ASP A 93 -17.94 -7.14 -10.69
C ASP A 93 -17.02 -8.36 -10.61
N TYR A 94 -15.72 -8.14 -10.42
CA TYR A 94 -14.76 -9.21 -10.18
C TYR A 94 -15.12 -10.02 -8.94
N ILE A 95 -15.37 -9.36 -7.81
CA ILE A 95 -15.74 -10.01 -6.55
C ILE A 95 -17.09 -10.72 -6.70
N ALA A 96 -18.06 -10.12 -7.36
CA ALA A 96 -19.39 -10.69 -7.56
C ALA A 96 -19.30 -12.00 -8.36
N LYS A 97 -18.50 -12.04 -9.43
CA LYS A 97 -18.22 -13.25 -10.21
C LYS A 97 -17.55 -14.33 -9.36
N ARG A 98 -16.52 -13.96 -8.58
CA ARG A 98 -15.77 -14.90 -7.73
C ARG A 98 -16.58 -15.45 -6.56
N THR A 99 -17.55 -14.69 -6.06
CA THR A 99 -18.42 -15.09 -4.93
C THR A 99 -19.78 -15.63 -5.38
N GLN A 100 -20.09 -15.57 -6.67
CA GLN A 100 -21.41 -15.85 -7.24
C GLN A 100 -22.54 -15.10 -6.53
N SER A 101 -22.25 -13.90 -6.00
CA SER A 101 -23.22 -13.06 -5.31
C SER A 101 -23.33 -11.68 -5.95
N HIS A 102 -24.55 -11.32 -6.33
CA HIS A 102 -24.92 -9.98 -6.82
C HIS A 102 -25.73 -9.19 -5.78
N ALA A 103 -25.69 -9.61 -4.51
CA ALA A 103 -26.39 -8.92 -3.45
C ALA A 103 -25.56 -7.72 -2.96
N TYR A 104 -25.78 -6.55 -3.56
CA TYR A 104 -25.09 -5.33 -3.15
C TYR A 104 -25.80 -4.63 -1.99
N MET A 105 -25.02 -4.10 -1.04
CA MET A 105 -25.51 -3.27 0.06
C MET A 105 -25.13 -1.83 -0.23
N VAL A 106 -26.10 -1.10 -0.80
CA VAL A 106 -25.98 0.30 -1.17
C VAL A 106 -26.49 1.17 -0.03
N PHE A 107 -25.68 2.15 0.38
CA PHE A 107 -26.01 3.11 1.42
C PHE A 107 -26.13 4.49 0.78
N HIS A 108 -27.33 4.84 0.31
CA HIS A 108 -27.65 6.21 -0.10
C HIS A 108 -28.88 6.69 0.68
N LEU A 109 -28.97 8.00 0.90
CA LEU A 109 -30.17 8.62 1.44
C LEU A 109 -31.34 8.44 0.45
N PRO A 110 -32.61 8.45 0.91
CA PRO A 110 -33.76 8.52 0.02
C PRO A 110 -33.64 9.77 -0.87
N PHE A 111 -33.86 9.58 -2.17
CA PHE A 111 -33.91 10.62 -3.19
C PHE A 111 -35.30 11.26 -3.27
#